data_AF-A0AAJ1K6A2-F1
#
_entry.id   AF-A0AAJ1K6A2-F1
#
_cell.length_a   1.000
_cell.length_b   1.000
_cell.length_c   1.000
_cell.angle_alpha   90.00
_cell.angle_beta   90.00
_cell.angle_gamma   90.00
#
_symmetry.space_group_name_H-M   'P 1'
#
loop_
_entity.id
_entity.type
_entity.pdbx_description
1 polymer ?
#
loop_
_entity_poly.entity_id
_entity_poly.type
_entity_poly.pdbx_seq_one_letter_code
_entity_poly.pdbx_strand_id
1 'polypeptide(L)'
;MAICLLMNKEFEDEEIVVYQYYPSESPEKVGKMYFHKKEEMFYDLEPVPEESIGTRKHYFNCAISRIVICLRNGGEFLDEMTYGV
;
A
#
# COMPACT_ATOMS: atom_id res chain seq x y z
N MET A 1 4.27 -13.53 11.98
CA MET A 1 3.01 -12.90 12.41
C MET A 1 2.18 -12.68 11.17
N ALA A 2 0.92 -13.11 11.17
CA ALA A 2 -0.01 -12.70 10.12
C ALA A 2 -0.28 -11.21 10.33
N ILE A 3 -0.23 -10.43 9.26
CA ILE A 3 -0.57 -9.01 9.29
C ILE A 3 -1.74 -8.77 8.36
N CYS A 4 -2.71 -8.00 8.85
CA CYS A 4 -3.81 -7.49 8.04
C CYS A 4 -3.63 -5.98 7.84
N LEU A 5 -3.35 -5.56 6.61
CA LEU A 5 -3.32 -4.15 6.20
C LEU A 5 -4.59 -3.80 5.45
N LEU A 6 -5.14 -2.63 5.75
CA LEU A 6 -6.19 -1.99 4.97
C LEU A 6 -5.54 -0.92 4.09
N MET A 7 -6.06 -0.75 2.88
CA MET A 7 -5.56 0.19 1.90
C MET A 7 -6.71 0.92 1.23
N ASN A 8 -6.60 2.25 1.13
CA ASN A 8 -7.57 3.10 0.44
C ASN A 8 -6.87 3.93 -0.62
N LYS A 9 -7.42 3.95 -1.84
CA LYS A 9 -6.96 4.81 -2.91
C LYS A 9 -7.33 6.25 -2.57
N GLU A 10 -6.34 7.12 -2.53
CA GLU A 10 -6.56 8.54 -2.27
C GLU A 10 -6.72 9.30 -3.58
N PHE A 11 -5.95 8.92 -4.59
CA PHE A 11 -5.87 9.61 -5.87
C PHE A 11 -5.38 8.68 -6.99
N GLU A 12 -5.84 8.91 -8.20
CA GLU A 12 -5.40 8.23 -9.41
C GLU A 12 -5.49 9.16 -10.61
N ASP A 13 -4.42 9.21 -11.41
CA ASP A 13 -4.39 9.85 -12.73
C ASP A 13 -3.72 8.94 -13.78
N GLU A 14 -3.33 9.49 -14.94
CA GLU A 14 -2.69 8.73 -16.01
C GLU A 14 -1.27 8.24 -15.67
N GLU A 15 -0.61 8.84 -14.69
CA GLU A 15 0.81 8.60 -14.38
C GLU A 15 1.00 7.88 -13.04
N ILE A 16 0.22 8.23 -12.02
CA ILE A 16 0.39 7.70 -10.66
C ILE A 16 -0.92 7.22 -10.05
N VAL A 17 -0.79 6.32 -9.07
CA VAL A 17 -1.86 5.99 -8.12
C VAL A 17 -1.33 6.12 -6.71
N VAL A 18 -2.05 6.83 -5.86
CA VAL A 18 -1.70 7.07 -4.46
C VAL A 18 -2.60 6.24 -3.56
N TYR A 19 -1.99 5.49 -2.65
CA TYR A 19 -2.68 4.71 -1.64
C TYR A 19 -2.26 5.13 -0.24
N GLN A 20 -3.24 5.22 0.64
CA GLN A 20 -3.03 5.12 2.07
C GLN A 20 -3.04 3.64 2.47
N TYR A 21 -2.22 3.27 3.45
CA TYR A 21 -2.15 1.91 3.99
C TYR A 21 -1.91 1.95 5.50
N TYR A 22 -2.59 1.08 6.24
CA TYR A 22 -2.47 1.01 7.70
C TYR A 22 -2.77 -0.40 8.24
N PRO A 23 -2.12 -0.82 9.33
CA PRO A 23 -2.47 -2.06 10.00
C PRO A 23 -3.89 -1.96 10.57
N SER A 24 -4.69 -2.99 10.33
CA SER A 24 -6.08 -3.08 10.84
C SER A 24 -6.16 -2.97 12.37
N GLU A 25 -5.11 -3.39 13.09
CA GLU A 25 -5.00 -3.30 14.55
C GLU A 25 -4.59 -1.91 15.06
N SER A 26 -4.13 -1.01 14.18
CA SER A 26 -3.75 0.36 14.55
C SER A 26 -4.09 1.33 13.40
N PRO A 27 -5.39 1.57 13.14
CA PRO A 27 -5.84 2.38 12.01
C PRO A 27 -5.39 3.84 12.05
N GLU A 28 -4.96 4.34 13.21
CA GLU A 28 -4.34 5.66 13.36
C GLU A 28 -2.93 5.74 12.76
N LYS A 29 -2.26 4.61 12.53
CA LYS A 29 -0.92 4.55 11.96
C LYS A 29 -1.01 4.46 10.43
N VAL A 30 -1.25 5.60 9.81
CA VAL A 30 -1.39 5.70 8.36
C VAL A 30 -0.05 5.92 7.69
N GLY A 31 0.26 5.09 6.71
CA GLY A 31 1.30 5.32 5.72
C GLY A 31 0.68 5.68 4.36
N LYS A 32 1.49 6.25 3.48
CA LYS A 32 1.10 6.69 2.15
C LYS A 32 2.18 6.37 1.15
N MET A 33 1.79 5.85 -0.01
CA MET A 33 2.69 5.52 -1.10
C MET A 33 2.07 5.89 -2.44
N TYR A 34 2.91 6.03 -3.46
CA TYR A 34 2.44 6.03 -4.84
C TYR A 34 3.10 4.94 -5.68
N PHE A 35 2.35 4.44 -6.65
CA PHE A 35 2.83 3.62 -7.75
C PHE A 35 2.89 4.47 -9.01
N HIS A 36 4.05 4.53 -9.65
CA HIS A 36 4.23 5.20 -10.92
C HIS A 36 3.97 4.22 -12.07
N LYS A 37 2.88 4.41 -12.81
CA LYS A 37 2.35 3.48 -13.81
C LYS A 37 3.32 3.24 -14.97
N LYS A 38 4.09 4.26 -15.37
CA LYS A 38 5.04 4.18 -16.49
C LYS A 38 6.40 3.60 -16.11
N GLU A 39 6.83 3.82 -14.86
CA GLU A 39 8.12 3.30 -14.36
C GLU A 39 7.96 1.92 -13.73
N GLU A 40 6.72 1.54 -13.42
CA GLU A 40 6.37 0.33 -12.67
C GLU A 40 7.10 0.28 -11.31
N MET A 41 7.27 1.44 -10.68
CA MET A 41 7.98 1.61 -9.40
C MET A 41 7.06 2.12 -8.29
N PHE A 42 7.36 1.69 -7.07
CA PHE A 42 6.68 2.08 -5.85
C PHE A 42 7.55 3.02 -5.03
N TYR A 43 6.93 4.05 -4.47
CA TYR A 43 7.61 5.08 -3.69
C TYR A 43 6.84 5.33 -2.41
N ASP A 44 7.57 5.34 -1.30
CA ASP A 44 7.03 5.66 0.02
C ASP A 44 6.97 7.19 0.16
N LEU A 45 5.77 7.77 0.26
CA LEU A 45 5.57 9.21 0.45
C LEU A 45 5.64 9.56 1.93
N GLU A 46 4.87 8.82 2.73
CA GLU A 46 4.76 9.01 4.16
C GLU A 46 4.79 7.61 4.79
N PRO A 47 5.93 7.17 5.34
CA PRO A 47 6.00 5.87 5.97
C PRO A 47 5.05 5.79 7.17
N VAL A 48 4.51 4.61 7.43
CA VAL A 48 3.71 4.34 8.65
C VAL A 48 4.52 4.77 9.89
N PRO A 49 3.91 5.50 10.85
CA PRO A 49 4.55 5.99 12.06
C PRO A 49 4.83 4.86 13.08
N GLU A 50 5.69 3.93 12.68
CA GLU A 50 6.22 2.82 13.45
C GLU A 50 7.67 3.11 13.86
N GLU A 51 8.04 2.83 15.11
CA GLU A 51 9.40 2.99 15.62
C GLU A 51 10.39 2.03 14.94
N SER A 52 9.93 0.80 14.68
CA SER A 52 10.75 -0.22 14.04
C SER A 52 10.82 0.00 12.53
N ILE A 53 12.03 0.31 12.04
CA ILE A 53 12.33 0.40 10.60
C ILE A 53 11.98 -0.92 9.89
N GLY A 54 12.21 -2.06 10.54
CA GLY A 54 11.87 -3.38 9.99
C GLY A 54 10.36 -3.55 9.80
N THR A 55 9.57 -3.12 10.79
CA THR A 55 8.11 -3.19 10.76
C THR A 55 7.54 -2.27 9.68
N ARG A 56 8.02 -1.03 9.61
CA ARG A 56 7.65 -0.07 8.58
C ARG A 56 7.91 -0.59 7.16
N LYS A 57 9.11 -1.12 6.91
CA LYS A 57 9.45 -1.75 5.62
C LYS A 57 8.56 -2.96 5.31
N HIS A 58 8.25 -3.76 6.34
CA HIS A 58 7.36 -4.90 6.17
C HIS A 58 5.96 -4.45 5.72
N TYR A 59 5.40 -3.41 6.35
CA TYR A 59 4.07 -2.88 5.99
C TYR A 59 4.05 -2.36 4.55
N PHE A 60 5.06 -1.58 4.17
CA PHE A 60 5.22 -1.09 2.80
C PHE A 60 5.29 -2.24 1.79
N ASN A 61 6.10 -3.27 2.05
CA ASN A 61 6.22 -4.44 1.17
C ASN A 61 4.91 -5.23 1.03
N CYS A 62 4.13 -5.34 2.10
CA CYS A 62 2.81 -5.97 2.07
C CYS A 62 1.82 -5.17 1.19
N ALA A 63 1.81 -3.84 1.33
CA ALA A 63 1.00 -2.95 0.51
C ALA A 63 1.37 -3.05 -0.99
N ILE A 64 2.66 -3.05 -1.31
CA ILE A 64 3.18 -3.30 -2.67
C ILE A 64 2.67 -4.64 -3.20
N SER A 65 2.85 -5.71 -2.40
CA SER A 65 2.47 -7.06 -2.81
C SER A 65 0.98 -7.15 -3.17
N ARG A 66 0.12 -6.45 -2.41
CA ARG A 66 -1.31 -6.40 -2.70
C ARG A 66 -1.61 -5.77 -4.06
N ILE A 67 -0.99 -4.62 -4.36
CA ILE A 67 -1.16 -3.94 -5.65
C ILE A 67 -0.66 -4.82 -6.81
N VAL A 68 0.52 -5.42 -6.66
CA VAL A 68 1.08 -6.32 -7.68
C VAL A 68 0.15 -7.50 -7.97
N ILE A 69 -0.50 -8.08 -6.95
CA ILE A 69 -1.49 -9.15 -7.14
C ILE A 69 -2.70 -8.64 -7.95
N CYS A 70 -3.23 -7.45 -7.65
CA CYS A 70 -4.33 -6.88 -8.42
C CYS A 70 -3.95 -6.67 -9.89
N LEU A 71 -2.77 -6.09 -10.14
CA LEU A 71 -2.26 -5.87 -11.49
C LEU A 71 -2.06 -7.18 -12.27
N ARG A 72 -1.49 -8.21 -11.64
CA ARG A 72 -1.28 -9.52 -12.27
C ARG A 72 -2.58 -10.23 -12.66
N ASN A 73 -3.66 -9.96 -11.94
CA ASN A 73 -4.97 -10.52 -12.23
C ASN A 73 -5.71 -9.74 -13.33
N GLY A 74 -5.05 -8.78 -14.00
CA GLY A 74 -5.68 -7.91 -14.99
C GLY A 74 -6.70 -6.95 -14.38
N GLY A 75 -6.64 -6.75 -13.06
CA GLY A 75 -7.54 -5.86 -12.32
C GLY A 75 -7.11 -4.41 -12.40
N GLU A 76 -8.09 -3.53 -12.23
CA GLU A 76 -7.87 -2.09 -12.06
C GLU A 76 -7.36 -1.77 -10.64
N PHE A 77 -6.91 -0.53 -10.45
CA PHE A 77 -6.57 0.00 -9.14
C PHE A 77 -7.83 0.20 -8.30
N LEU A 78 -8.11 -0.76 -7.41
CA LEU A 78 -9.31 -0.77 -6.57
C LEU A 78 -9.29 0.38 -5.56
N ASP A 79 -10.45 0.97 -5.28
CA ASP A 79 -10.58 2.03 -4.26
C ASP A 79 -10.25 1.54 -2.86
N GLU A 80 -10.66 0.31 -2.51
CA GLU A 80 -10.42 -0.30 -1.21
C GLU A 80 -9.81 -1.69 -1.39
N MET A 81 -8.78 -2.00 -0.60
CA MET A 81 -8.13 -3.30 -0.61
C MET A 81 -7.71 -3.72 0.79
N THR A 82 -7.61 -5.03 0.97
CA THR A 82 -7.04 -5.63 2.17
C THR A 82 -5.91 -6.56 1.77
N TYR A 83 -4.80 -6.48 2.50
CA TYR A 83 -3.76 -7.50 2.51
C TYR A 83 -3.92 -8.30 3.79
N GLY A 84 -4.18 -9.61 3.70
CA GLY A 84 -4.26 -10.53 4.82
C GLY A 84 -4.11 -11.96 4.30
N VAL A 85 -3.41 -12.81 5.06
CA VAL A 85 -3.26 -14.24 4.78
C VAL A 85 -4.30 -15.02 5.56
#